data_AF-A0A497ZTD3-F1
#
_entry.id   AF-A0A497ZTD3-F1
#
_cell.length_a   1.000
_cell.length_b   1.000
_cell.length_c   1.000
_cell.angle_alpha   90.00
_cell.angle_beta   90.00
_cell.angle_gamma   90.00
#
_symmetry.space_group_name_H-M   'P 1'
#
loop_
_entity.id
_entity.type
_entity.pdbx_description
1 polymer ?
#
loop_
_entity_poly.entity_id
_entity_poly.type
_entity_poly.pdbx_seq_one_letter_code
_entity_poly.pdbx_strand_id
1 'polypeptide(L)'
;MSQIEELQRRIITAMERIGTGVEALQDAGPAVDNGAALRSELEEERLANAQLEERLKSLIERHALEIDALREQAGSGEEVAALRDQLAEATAKLATVEAARAELAEAKAALDNSDEVNSLKAEIETLRSMENAAEEADSLRAEVEQLTPIADRAEEMEAELSRLRAELVDSERLTELNAELEMLRAERASHGAAMSRLDDDLQRLRKANEQLRGTVDELRAAAEDGVTDADMLNRATAAELEATRAARASDAAEAHAVLARLEPLLTHANLAEGEVE
;
A
#
# COMPACT_ATOMS: atom_id res chain seq x y z
N MET A 1 144.86 -46.77 60.52
CA MET A 1 145.85 -45.83 59.96
C MET A 1 145.57 -45.43 58.51
N SER A 2 144.94 -46.26 57.64
CA SER A 2 144.59 -45.85 56.26
C SER A 2 143.38 -44.91 56.11
N GLN A 3 142.42 -44.95 57.05
CA GLN A 3 141.20 -44.14 56.96
C GLN A 3 141.43 -42.63 57.12
N ILE A 4 142.50 -42.21 57.80
CA ILE A 4 142.83 -40.79 57.99
C ILE A 4 143.42 -40.20 56.69
N GLU A 5 144.26 -40.96 55.99
CA GLU A 5 144.83 -40.54 54.71
C GLU A 5 143.76 -40.46 53.60
N GLU A 6 142.75 -41.33 53.64
CA GLU A 6 141.63 -41.29 52.70
C GLU A 6 140.72 -40.08 52.93
N LEU A 7 140.47 -39.70 54.19
CA LEU A 7 139.76 -38.46 54.53
C LEU A 7 140.55 -37.22 54.09
N GLN A 8 141.88 -37.23 54.25
CA GLN A 8 142.72 -36.11 53.79
C GLN A 8 142.69 -35.95 52.26
N ARG A 9 142.77 -37.04 51.49
CA ARG A 9 142.65 -36.96 50.02
C ARG A 9 141.29 -36.39 49.58
N ARG A 10 140.20 -36.81 50.23
CA ARG A 10 138.85 -36.34 49.90
C ARG A 10 138.63 -34.85 50.15
N ILE A 11 139.21 -34.31 51.23
CA ILE A 11 139.10 -32.88 51.54
C ILE A 11 139.86 -32.05 50.50
N ILE A 12 141.07 -32.48 50.11
CA ILE A 12 141.88 -31.76 49.10
C ILE A 12 141.13 -31.69 47.76
N THR A 13 140.53 -32.80 47.29
CA THR A 13 139.74 -32.81 46.05
C THR A 13 138.47 -31.93 46.14
N ALA A 14 137.82 -31.89 47.31
CA ALA A 14 136.67 -31.00 47.51
C ALA A 14 137.07 -29.52 47.48
N MET A 15 138.24 -29.17 48.00
CA MET A 15 138.75 -27.80 47.96
C MET A 15 139.14 -27.37 46.54
N GLU A 16 139.78 -28.22 45.73
CA GLU A 16 140.08 -27.91 44.32
C GLU A 16 138.81 -27.73 43.48
N ARG A 17 137.76 -28.52 43.75
CA ARG A 17 136.46 -28.38 43.07
C ARG A 17 135.72 -27.11 43.45
N ILE A 18 135.88 -26.64 44.69
CA ILE A 18 135.33 -25.35 45.11
C ILE A 18 136.16 -24.22 44.49
N GLY A 19 137.50 -24.34 44.43
CA GLY A 19 138.37 -23.36 43.78
C GLY A 19 138.02 -23.16 42.30
N THR A 20 137.87 -24.26 41.56
CA THR A 20 137.44 -24.21 40.13
C THR A 20 136.01 -23.71 39.96
N GLY A 21 135.09 -24.02 40.89
CA GLY A 21 133.73 -23.49 40.89
C GLY A 21 133.67 -21.99 41.14
N VAL A 22 134.58 -21.46 41.95
CA VAL A 22 134.69 -20.01 42.20
C VAL A 22 135.35 -19.30 41.02
N GLU A 23 136.38 -19.90 40.39
CA GLU A 23 136.96 -19.36 39.15
C GLU A 23 135.94 -19.31 38.00
N ALA A 24 135.08 -20.32 37.82
CA ALA A 24 134.04 -20.30 36.79
C ALA A 24 132.96 -19.24 37.05
N LEU A 25 132.67 -18.93 38.32
CA LEU A 25 131.77 -17.82 38.69
C LEU A 25 132.46 -16.45 38.57
N GLN A 26 133.79 -16.41 38.64
CA GLN A 26 134.58 -15.20 38.44
C GLN A 26 134.81 -14.91 36.94
N ASP A 27 134.89 -15.94 36.10
CA ASP A 27 134.91 -15.87 34.63
C ASP A 27 133.52 -15.61 34.02
N ALA A 28 132.43 -15.79 34.77
CA ALA A 28 131.12 -15.20 34.47
C ALA A 28 131.14 -13.69 34.75
N GLY A 29 132.10 -13.01 34.13
CA GLY A 29 132.22 -11.56 34.05
C GLY A 29 131.03 -10.92 33.31
N PRO A 30 130.88 -9.59 33.40
CA PRO A 30 129.59 -8.95 33.49
C PRO A 30 128.99 -8.66 32.10
N ALA A 31 127.71 -8.98 31.90
CA ALA A 31 126.94 -8.53 30.73
C ALA A 31 126.56 -7.04 30.90
N VAL A 32 127.53 -6.16 30.63
CA VAL A 32 127.45 -4.69 30.78
C VAL A 32 126.79 -3.99 29.58
N ASP A 33 126.36 -4.69 28.52
CA ASP A 33 125.91 -4.03 27.27
C ASP A 33 124.37 -4.01 27.03
N ASN A 34 123.59 -4.92 27.60
CA ASN A 34 122.11 -4.89 27.45
C ASN A 34 121.38 -4.17 28.60
N GLY A 35 122.08 -3.85 29.68
CA GLY A 35 121.48 -3.21 30.85
C GLY A 35 120.99 -1.79 30.58
N ALA A 36 121.61 -1.05 29.65
CA ALA A 36 121.17 0.30 29.31
C ALA A 36 119.90 0.30 28.45
N ALA A 37 119.84 -0.54 27.41
CA ALA A 37 118.68 -0.66 26.53
C ALA A 37 117.43 -1.21 27.27
N LEU A 38 117.60 -2.28 28.06
CA LEU A 38 116.51 -2.84 28.90
C LEU A 38 116.03 -1.85 29.96
N ARG A 39 116.91 -0.98 30.49
CA ARG A 39 116.52 0.08 31.42
C ARG A 39 115.72 1.18 30.71
N SER A 40 116.11 1.54 29.49
CA SER A 40 115.35 2.50 28.66
C SER A 40 113.96 1.97 28.31
N GLU A 41 113.85 0.72 27.84
CA GLU A 41 112.56 0.08 27.54
C GLU A 41 111.69 -0.07 28.81
N LEU A 42 112.29 -0.42 29.95
CA LEU A 42 111.57 -0.48 31.23
C LEU A 42 111.08 0.91 31.68
N GLU A 43 111.87 1.97 31.46
CA GLU A 43 111.48 3.34 31.76
C GLU A 43 110.37 3.82 30.81
N GLU A 44 110.44 3.48 29.52
CA GLU A 44 109.39 3.76 28.52
C GLU A 44 108.08 3.01 28.83
N GLU A 45 108.14 1.71 29.14
CA GLU A 45 106.98 0.90 29.54
C GLU A 45 106.38 1.35 30.88
N ARG A 46 107.21 1.81 31.82
CA ARG A 46 106.73 2.43 33.08
C ARG A 46 106.02 3.75 32.82
N LEU A 47 106.54 4.56 31.90
CA LEU A 47 105.92 5.83 31.52
C LEU A 47 104.61 5.60 30.75
N ALA A 48 104.56 4.60 29.87
CA ALA A 48 103.35 4.18 29.17
C ALA A 48 102.29 3.63 30.14
N ASN A 49 102.68 2.80 31.11
CA ASN A 49 101.77 2.34 32.16
C ASN A 49 101.27 3.50 33.03
N ALA A 50 102.14 4.41 33.44
CA ALA A 50 101.72 5.59 34.21
C ALA A 50 100.68 6.44 33.45
N GLN A 51 100.87 6.63 32.13
CA GLN A 51 99.91 7.33 31.27
C GLN A 51 98.59 6.56 31.10
N LEU A 52 98.64 5.23 31.00
CA LEU A 52 97.44 4.38 30.90
C LEU A 52 96.67 4.35 32.22
N GLU A 53 97.36 4.30 33.36
CA GLU A 53 96.75 4.40 34.69
C GLU A 53 96.07 5.76 34.88
N GLU A 54 96.69 6.85 34.43
CA GLU A 54 96.09 8.18 34.46
C GLU A 54 94.87 8.28 33.53
N ARG A 55 94.94 7.69 32.33
CA ARG A 55 93.79 7.61 31.41
C ARG A 55 92.65 6.77 31.98
N LEU A 56 92.94 5.62 32.58
CA LEU A 56 91.94 4.77 33.24
C LEU A 56 91.28 5.51 34.39
N LYS A 57 92.05 6.20 35.23
CA LYS A 57 91.48 7.06 36.28
C LYS A 57 90.56 8.12 35.70
N SER A 58 90.99 8.83 34.65
CA SER A 58 90.14 9.85 34.01
C SER A 58 88.87 9.29 33.37
N LEU A 59 88.93 8.05 32.86
CA LEU A 59 87.79 7.37 32.24
C LEU A 59 86.81 6.86 33.32
N ILE A 60 87.33 6.32 34.42
CA ILE A 60 86.56 5.91 35.58
C ILE A 60 85.87 7.12 36.20
N GLU A 61 86.56 8.24 36.36
CA GLU A 61 85.97 9.48 36.85
C GLU A 61 84.89 10.00 35.90
N ARG A 62 85.13 10.01 34.59
CA ARG A 62 84.10 10.40 33.61
C ARG A 62 82.88 9.49 33.63
N HIS A 63 83.05 8.18 33.68
CA HIS A 63 81.93 7.24 33.73
C HIS A 63 81.21 7.26 35.08
N ALA A 64 81.92 7.49 36.19
CA ALA A 64 81.28 7.71 37.48
C ALA A 64 80.37 8.94 37.42
N LEU A 65 80.88 10.06 36.89
CA LEU A 65 80.08 11.28 36.69
C LEU A 65 78.90 11.08 35.74
N GLU A 66 79.07 10.30 34.67
CA GLU A 66 78.01 10.03 33.68
C GLU A 66 76.93 9.08 34.25
N ILE A 67 77.32 8.08 35.05
CA ILE A 67 76.41 7.20 35.77
C ILE A 67 75.64 7.98 36.83
N ASP A 68 76.31 8.87 37.56
CA ASP A 68 75.67 9.71 38.56
C ASP A 68 74.70 10.70 37.91
N ALA A 69 75.08 11.34 36.80
CA ALA A 69 74.21 12.22 36.04
C ALA A 69 72.98 11.51 35.45
N LEU A 70 73.14 10.27 34.95
CA LEU A 70 72.02 9.47 34.45
C LEU A 70 71.08 9.00 35.59
N ARG A 71 71.62 8.72 36.77
CA ARG A 71 70.81 8.41 37.96
C ARG A 71 70.07 9.63 38.50
N GLU A 72 70.66 10.81 38.39
CA GLU A 72 70.03 12.08 38.74
C GLU A 72 68.96 12.47 37.72
N GLN A 73 69.21 12.25 36.41
CA GLN A 73 68.22 12.42 35.34
C GLN A 73 67.08 11.40 35.38
N ALA A 74 67.31 10.18 35.88
CA ALA A 74 66.27 9.19 36.11
C ALA A 74 65.30 9.56 37.26
N GLY A 75 65.47 10.75 37.84
CA GLY A 75 64.78 11.16 39.05
C GLY A 75 65.32 10.38 40.25
N SER A 76 65.37 11.02 41.41
CA SER A 76 65.58 10.30 42.66
C SER A 76 64.68 9.06 42.68
N GLY A 77 65.16 7.90 43.15
CA GLY A 77 64.32 6.69 43.21
C GLY A 77 62.97 6.91 43.94
N GLU A 78 62.87 8.00 44.69
CA GLU A 78 61.70 8.56 45.34
C GLU A 78 60.65 9.13 44.36
N GLU A 79 61.01 9.81 43.27
CA GLU A 79 60.07 10.29 42.25
C GLU A 79 59.46 9.14 41.43
N VAL A 80 60.29 8.16 41.06
CA VAL A 80 59.82 6.95 40.36
C VAL A 80 58.95 6.10 41.28
N ALA A 81 59.26 6.03 42.57
CA ALA A 81 58.40 5.40 43.57
C ALA A 81 57.07 6.15 43.72
N ALA A 82 57.10 7.48 43.82
CA ALA A 82 55.91 8.31 43.94
C ALA A 82 54.97 8.18 42.72
N LEU A 83 55.52 8.14 41.49
CA LEU A 83 54.72 7.93 40.27
C LEU A 83 54.13 6.51 40.21
N ARG A 84 54.84 5.49 40.70
CA ARG A 84 54.30 4.12 40.81
C ARG A 84 53.18 4.04 41.84
N ASP A 85 53.32 4.72 42.97
CA ASP A 85 52.30 4.79 44.01
C ASP A 85 51.05 5.54 43.50
N GLN A 86 51.23 6.65 42.78
CA GLN A 86 50.14 7.38 42.13
C GLN A 86 49.43 6.55 41.05
N LEU A 87 50.18 5.78 40.24
CA LEU A 87 49.60 4.86 39.25
C LEU A 87 48.83 3.73 39.93
N ALA A 88 49.35 3.18 41.03
CA ALA A 88 48.65 2.18 41.82
C ALA A 88 47.37 2.75 42.46
N GLU A 89 47.41 3.98 42.95
CA GLU A 89 46.23 4.68 43.46
C GLU A 89 45.20 4.98 42.35
N ALA A 90 45.65 5.41 41.17
CA ALA A 90 44.79 5.69 40.03
C ALA A 90 44.13 4.42 39.47
N THR A 91 44.88 3.30 39.40
CA THR A 91 44.33 2.00 38.98
C THR A 91 43.34 1.46 40.02
N ALA A 92 43.61 1.64 41.31
CA ALA A 92 42.64 1.32 42.37
C ALA A 92 41.36 2.15 42.26
N LYS A 93 41.46 3.46 42.02
CA LYS A 93 40.29 4.34 41.78
C LYS A 93 39.55 3.99 40.49
N LEU A 94 40.24 3.58 39.44
CA LEU A 94 39.61 3.13 38.21
C LEU A 94 38.80 1.85 38.45
N ALA A 95 39.37 0.89 39.19
CA ALA A 95 38.70 -0.35 39.54
C ALA A 95 37.43 -0.11 40.38
N THR A 96 37.43 0.84 41.31
CA THR A 96 36.22 1.18 42.08
C THR A 96 35.16 1.85 41.22
N VAL A 97 35.55 2.69 40.25
CA VAL A 97 34.62 3.30 39.29
C VAL A 97 34.04 2.25 38.34
N GLU A 98 34.84 1.30 37.87
CA GLU A 98 34.38 0.19 37.04
C GLU A 98 33.40 -0.72 37.79
N ALA A 99 33.67 -1.02 39.06
CA ALA A 99 32.75 -1.75 39.92
C ALA A 99 31.41 -1.02 40.12
N ALA A 100 31.45 0.28 40.44
CA ALA A 100 30.24 1.09 40.59
C ALA A 100 29.42 1.20 39.29
N ARG A 101 30.10 1.23 38.13
CA ARG A 101 29.43 1.20 36.82
C ARG A 101 28.76 -0.15 36.56
N ALA A 102 29.39 -1.25 36.95
CA ALA A 102 28.80 -2.58 36.82
C ALA A 102 27.56 -2.73 37.71
N GLU A 103 27.61 -2.31 38.97
CA GLU A 103 26.45 -2.31 39.88
C GLU A 103 25.31 -1.42 39.35
N LEU A 104 25.62 -0.25 38.79
CA LEU A 104 24.63 0.62 38.18
C LEU A 104 23.99 0.00 36.92
N ALA A 105 24.75 -0.78 36.15
CA ALA A 105 24.20 -1.52 35.01
C ALA A 105 23.26 -2.64 35.47
N GLU A 106 23.61 -3.37 36.53
CA GLU A 106 22.78 -4.42 37.12
C GLU A 106 21.50 -3.85 37.73
N ALA A 107 21.60 -2.76 38.50
CA ALA A 107 20.43 -2.08 39.07
C ALA A 107 19.47 -1.56 38.00
N LYS A 108 19.99 -1.05 36.87
CA LYS A 108 19.16 -0.66 35.72
C LYS A 108 18.48 -1.87 35.09
N ALA A 109 19.19 -2.97 34.87
CA ALA A 109 18.61 -4.19 34.33
C ALA A 109 17.53 -4.77 35.26
N ALA A 110 17.75 -4.71 36.58
CA ALA A 110 16.78 -5.15 37.58
C ALA A 110 15.52 -4.25 37.59
N LEU A 111 15.70 -2.93 37.47
CA LEU A 111 14.57 -2.00 37.38
C LEU A 111 13.78 -2.19 36.07
N ASP A 112 14.47 -2.34 34.94
CA ASP A 112 13.84 -2.56 33.63
C ASP A 112 13.05 -3.88 33.57
N ASN A 113 13.50 -4.89 34.34
CA ASN A 113 12.86 -6.19 34.49
C ASN A 113 11.89 -6.27 35.68
N SER A 114 11.72 -5.19 36.44
CA SER A 114 10.79 -5.18 37.56
C SER A 114 9.35 -5.42 37.06
N ASP A 115 8.59 -6.21 37.80
CA ASP A 115 7.20 -6.54 37.45
C ASP A 115 6.33 -5.28 37.31
N GLU A 116 6.61 -4.24 38.12
CA GLU A 116 5.96 -2.94 38.04
C GLU A 116 6.23 -2.23 36.70
N VAL A 117 7.50 -2.13 36.28
CA VAL A 117 7.84 -1.51 34.98
C VAL A 117 7.26 -2.30 33.81
N ASN A 118 7.24 -3.63 33.89
CA ASN A 118 6.62 -4.47 32.87
C ASN A 118 5.10 -4.31 32.83
N SER A 119 4.44 -4.20 33.99
CA SER A 119 3.00 -3.94 34.08
C SER A 119 2.62 -2.57 33.50
N LEU A 120 3.39 -1.52 33.81
CA LEU A 120 3.17 -0.18 33.26
C LEU A 120 3.43 -0.14 31.75
N LYS A 121 4.45 -0.85 31.24
CA LYS A 121 4.67 -1.00 29.79
C LYS A 121 3.47 -1.65 29.10
N ALA A 122 2.92 -2.71 29.70
CA ALA A 122 1.73 -3.39 29.19
C ALA A 122 0.49 -2.49 29.24
N GLU A 123 0.28 -1.72 30.32
CA GLU A 123 -0.83 -0.76 30.43
C GLU A 123 -0.69 0.40 29.43
N ILE A 124 0.52 0.91 29.18
CA ILE A 124 0.75 1.91 28.14
C ILE A 124 0.44 1.34 26.76
N GLU A 125 0.77 0.08 26.50
CA GLU A 125 0.46 -0.58 25.23
C GLU A 125 -1.05 -0.76 25.04
N THR A 126 -1.78 -1.17 26.08
CA THR A 126 -3.25 -1.27 26.01
C THR A 126 -3.88 0.10 25.80
N LEU A 127 -3.47 1.13 26.53
CA LEU A 127 -3.98 2.49 26.36
C LEU A 127 -3.73 3.03 24.94
N ARG A 128 -2.55 2.79 24.37
CA ARG A 128 -2.25 3.15 22.97
C ARG A 128 -3.16 2.43 21.98
N SER A 129 -3.44 1.14 22.20
CA SER A 129 -4.38 0.41 21.34
C SER A 129 -5.81 0.97 21.44
N MET A 130 -6.23 1.40 22.63
CA MET A 130 -7.54 2.02 22.84
C MET A 130 -7.62 3.41 22.19
N GLU A 131 -6.54 4.19 22.25
CA GLU A 131 -6.43 5.49 21.59
C GLU A 131 -6.53 5.33 20.06
N ASN A 132 -5.77 4.41 19.47
CA ASN A 132 -5.86 4.10 18.03
C ASN A 132 -7.28 3.65 17.64
N ALA A 133 -7.93 2.79 18.43
CA ALA A 133 -9.30 2.35 18.16
C ALA A 133 -10.32 3.50 18.27
N ALA A 134 -10.08 4.48 19.13
CA ALA A 134 -10.91 5.68 19.24
C ALA A 134 -10.73 6.59 18.01
N GLU A 135 -9.49 6.79 17.54
CA GLU A 135 -9.22 7.53 16.30
C GLU A 135 -9.88 6.86 15.08
N GLU A 136 -9.80 5.53 14.98
CA GLU A 136 -10.48 4.76 13.94
C GLU A 136 -12.02 4.94 14.03
N ALA A 137 -12.59 4.86 15.23
CA ALA A 137 -14.03 5.06 15.44
C ALA A 137 -14.49 6.47 15.04
N ASP A 138 -13.70 7.49 15.34
CA ASP A 138 -14.01 8.87 14.94
C ASP A 138 -13.88 9.07 13.42
N SER A 139 -12.90 8.40 12.78
CA SER A 139 -12.76 8.40 11.32
C SER A 139 -13.98 7.78 10.63
N LEU A 140 -14.46 6.63 11.14
CA LEU A 140 -15.65 5.95 10.62
C LEU A 140 -16.92 6.77 10.86
N ARG A 141 -17.04 7.43 12.01
CA ARG A 141 -18.18 8.34 12.28
C ARG A 141 -18.20 9.50 11.30
N ALA A 142 -17.05 10.10 11.00
CA ALA A 142 -16.95 11.17 10.01
C ALA A 142 -17.31 10.66 8.59
N GLU A 143 -16.93 9.43 8.24
CA GLU A 143 -17.33 8.80 6.98
C GLU A 143 -18.84 8.55 6.93
N VAL A 144 -19.44 8.02 7.99
CA VAL A 144 -20.90 7.84 8.08
C VAL A 144 -21.63 9.18 7.97
N GLU A 145 -21.14 10.22 8.64
CA GLU A 145 -21.72 11.57 8.56
C GLU A 145 -21.67 12.12 7.12
N GLN A 146 -20.61 11.81 6.35
CA GLN A 146 -20.52 12.17 4.93
C GLN A 146 -21.43 11.32 4.03
N LEU A 147 -21.62 10.04 4.35
CA LEU A 147 -22.45 9.13 3.55
C LEU A 147 -23.95 9.29 3.79
N THR A 148 -24.35 9.74 4.98
CA THR A 148 -25.76 9.96 5.35
C THR A 148 -26.51 10.87 4.36
N PRO A 149 -26.03 12.09 4.01
CA PRO A 149 -26.73 12.94 3.05
C PRO A 149 -26.76 12.37 1.62
N ILE A 150 -25.78 11.52 1.26
CA ILE A 150 -25.76 10.84 -0.04
C ILE A 150 -26.85 9.77 -0.09
N ALA A 151 -27.04 9.03 1.01
CA ALA A 151 -28.12 8.06 1.14
C ALA A 151 -29.49 8.75 1.09
N ASP A 152 -29.68 9.83 1.84
CA ASP A 152 -30.92 10.63 1.81
C ASP A 152 -31.23 11.13 0.39
N ARG A 153 -30.21 11.62 -0.33
CA ARG A 153 -30.37 12.06 -1.71
C ARG A 153 -30.71 10.92 -2.67
N ALA A 154 -30.20 9.72 -2.43
CA ALA A 154 -30.55 8.54 -3.21
C ALA A 154 -32.02 8.14 -2.99
N GLU A 155 -32.50 8.17 -1.75
CA GLU A 155 -33.92 7.92 -1.42
C GLU A 155 -34.85 8.96 -2.09
N GLU A 156 -34.46 10.24 -2.09
CA GLU A 156 -35.20 11.29 -2.81
C GLU A 156 -35.29 11.00 -4.32
N MET A 157 -34.18 10.61 -4.95
CA MET A 157 -34.18 10.27 -6.39
C MET A 157 -35.04 9.03 -6.69
N GLU A 158 -35.02 8.02 -5.82
CA GLU A 158 -35.88 6.84 -5.98
C GLU A 158 -37.37 7.22 -5.88
N ALA A 159 -37.71 8.09 -4.94
CA ALA A 159 -39.07 8.64 -4.81
C ALA A 159 -39.47 9.42 -6.08
N GLU A 160 -38.60 10.28 -6.61
CA GLU A 160 -38.84 11.01 -7.86
C GLU A 160 -39.02 10.06 -9.05
N LEU A 161 -38.18 9.04 -9.19
CA LEU A 161 -38.30 8.03 -10.25
C LEU A 161 -39.62 7.25 -10.13
N SER A 162 -40.03 6.89 -8.91
CA SER A 162 -41.31 6.21 -8.69
C SER A 162 -42.49 7.07 -9.11
N ARG A 163 -42.44 8.37 -8.83
CA ARG A 163 -43.46 9.35 -9.24
C ARG A 163 -43.49 9.54 -10.75
N LEU A 164 -42.34 9.73 -11.39
CA LEU A 164 -42.27 9.90 -12.85
C LEU A 164 -42.73 8.64 -13.59
N ARG A 165 -42.47 7.45 -13.06
CA ARG A 165 -43.01 6.20 -13.59
C ARG A 165 -44.54 6.15 -13.50
N ALA A 166 -45.12 6.58 -12.39
CA ALA A 166 -46.58 6.66 -12.26
C ALA A 166 -47.18 7.67 -13.25
N GLU A 167 -46.57 8.85 -13.39
CA GLU A 167 -46.99 9.86 -14.37
C GLU A 167 -46.87 9.35 -15.82
N LEU A 168 -45.87 8.52 -16.14
CA LEU A 168 -45.74 7.87 -17.45
C LEU A 168 -46.85 6.84 -17.70
N VAL A 169 -47.19 6.01 -16.71
CA VAL A 169 -48.31 5.06 -16.81
C VAL A 169 -49.63 5.80 -17.04
N ASP A 170 -49.85 6.93 -16.37
CA ASP A 170 -51.01 7.79 -16.64
C ASP A 170 -51.01 8.33 -18.08
N SER A 171 -49.83 8.63 -18.63
CA SER A 171 -49.70 9.05 -20.03
C SER A 171 -50.05 7.92 -21.01
N GLU A 172 -49.67 6.67 -20.71
CA GLU A 172 -50.09 5.49 -21.49
C GLU A 172 -51.61 5.33 -21.41
N ARG A 173 -52.21 5.50 -20.24
CA ARG A 173 -53.67 5.49 -20.08
C ARG A 173 -54.36 6.59 -20.88
N LEU A 174 -53.76 7.77 -20.99
CA LEU A 174 -54.25 8.83 -21.89
C LEU A 174 -54.17 8.41 -23.36
N THR A 175 -53.15 7.66 -23.78
CA THR A 175 -53.08 7.13 -25.15
C THR A 175 -54.18 6.11 -25.43
N GLU A 176 -54.46 5.21 -24.48
CA GLU A 176 -55.56 4.24 -24.58
C GLU A 176 -56.92 4.95 -24.68
N LEU A 177 -57.18 5.93 -23.79
CA LEU A 177 -58.44 6.68 -23.80
C LEU A 177 -58.61 7.50 -25.08
N ASN A 178 -57.53 8.06 -25.62
CA ASN A 178 -57.56 8.75 -26.91
C ASN A 178 -57.87 7.79 -28.06
N ALA A 179 -57.31 6.58 -28.05
CA ALA A 179 -57.64 5.55 -29.05
C ALA A 179 -59.12 5.13 -28.96
N GLU A 180 -59.65 4.97 -27.74
CA GLU A 180 -61.06 4.66 -27.52
C GLU A 180 -61.98 5.80 -27.99
N LEU A 181 -61.61 7.06 -27.73
CA LEU A 181 -62.34 8.23 -28.25
C LEU A 181 -62.35 8.30 -29.78
N GLU A 182 -61.22 7.99 -30.44
CA GLU A 182 -61.17 7.93 -31.91
C GLU A 182 -62.05 6.81 -32.47
N MET A 183 -62.07 5.63 -31.83
CA MET A 183 -62.99 4.55 -32.18
C MET A 183 -64.46 4.97 -32.06
N LEU A 184 -64.85 5.56 -30.93
CA LEU A 184 -66.22 6.06 -30.73
C LEU A 184 -66.59 7.18 -31.71
N ARG A 185 -65.63 8.02 -32.12
CA ARG A 185 -65.84 9.04 -33.17
C ARG A 185 -66.06 8.40 -34.53
N ALA A 186 -65.28 7.38 -34.88
CA ALA A 186 -65.44 6.63 -36.13
C ALA A 186 -66.79 5.90 -36.19
N GLU A 187 -67.22 5.27 -35.09
CA GLU A 187 -68.54 4.65 -34.97
C GLU A 187 -69.67 5.66 -35.17
N ARG A 188 -69.61 6.81 -34.50
CA ARG A 188 -70.60 7.89 -34.68
C ARG A 188 -70.65 8.41 -36.12
N ALA A 189 -69.51 8.55 -36.78
CA ALA A 189 -69.45 8.97 -38.18
C ALA A 189 -70.09 7.92 -39.11
N SER A 190 -69.81 6.63 -38.88
CA SER A 190 -70.42 5.52 -39.61
C SER A 190 -71.95 5.48 -39.42
N HIS A 191 -72.42 5.63 -38.17
CA HIS A 191 -73.85 5.72 -37.87
C HIS A 191 -74.53 6.91 -38.54
N GLY A 192 -73.89 8.08 -38.55
CA GLY A 192 -74.39 9.25 -39.27
C GLY A 192 -74.54 9.02 -40.77
N ALA A 193 -73.55 8.36 -41.39
CA ALA A 193 -73.60 8.00 -42.80
C ALA A 193 -74.71 6.98 -43.12
N ALA A 194 -74.91 5.97 -42.26
CA ALA A 194 -75.99 4.99 -42.42
C ALA A 194 -77.37 5.63 -42.29
N MET A 195 -77.56 6.54 -41.32
CA MET A 195 -78.81 7.26 -41.13
C MET A 195 -79.13 8.16 -42.33
N SER A 196 -78.13 8.88 -42.87
CA SER A 196 -78.30 9.70 -44.07
C SER A 196 -78.75 8.88 -45.28
N ARG A 197 -78.22 7.66 -45.48
CA ARG A 197 -78.65 6.78 -46.57
C ARG A 197 -80.09 6.32 -46.40
N LEU A 198 -80.49 5.97 -45.18
CA LEU A 198 -81.86 5.58 -44.88
C LEU A 198 -82.83 6.74 -45.15
N ASP A 199 -82.48 7.97 -44.75
CA ASP A 199 -83.28 9.16 -45.03
C ASP A 199 -83.44 9.39 -46.54
N ASP A 200 -82.38 9.24 -47.33
CA ASP A 200 -82.41 9.36 -48.79
C ASP A 200 -83.35 8.30 -49.44
N ASP A 201 -83.27 7.05 -48.98
CA ASP A 201 -84.11 5.96 -49.51
C ASP A 201 -85.59 6.12 -49.10
N LEU A 202 -85.88 6.59 -47.88
CA LEU A 202 -87.24 6.94 -47.45
C LEU A 202 -87.82 8.10 -48.28
N GLN A 203 -87.00 9.11 -48.62
CA GLN A 203 -87.43 10.19 -49.52
C GLN A 203 -87.73 9.66 -50.93
N ARG A 204 -86.90 8.76 -51.47
CA ARG A 204 -87.16 8.10 -52.76
C ARG A 204 -88.45 7.29 -52.74
N LEU A 205 -88.69 6.52 -51.68
CA LEU A 205 -89.92 5.76 -51.49
C LEU A 205 -91.16 6.65 -51.49
N ARG A 206 -91.12 7.77 -50.76
CA ARG A 206 -92.23 8.74 -50.72
C ARG A 206 -92.51 9.31 -52.12
N LYS A 207 -91.46 9.72 -52.84
CA LYS A 207 -91.58 10.27 -54.20
C LYS A 207 -92.14 9.24 -55.19
N ALA A 208 -91.64 8.00 -55.18
CA ALA A 208 -92.11 6.94 -56.06
C ALA A 208 -93.59 6.58 -55.77
N ASN A 209 -94.00 6.56 -54.50
CA ASN A 209 -95.40 6.35 -54.13
C ASN A 209 -96.31 7.52 -54.53
N GLU A 210 -95.84 8.76 -54.43
CA GLU A 210 -96.58 9.93 -54.90
C GLU A 210 -96.79 9.89 -56.42
N GLN A 211 -95.75 9.53 -57.17
CA GLN A 211 -95.84 9.31 -58.62
C GLN A 211 -96.79 8.18 -58.98
N LEU A 212 -96.73 7.04 -58.29
CA LEU A 212 -97.66 5.92 -58.49
C LEU A 212 -99.11 6.37 -58.27
N ARG A 213 -99.39 7.05 -57.16
CA ARG A 213 -100.74 7.58 -56.87
C ARG A 213 -101.22 8.50 -57.99
N GLY A 214 -100.39 9.45 -58.41
CA GLY A 214 -100.71 10.34 -59.53
C GLY A 214 -101.03 9.60 -60.83
N THR A 215 -100.19 8.62 -61.23
CA THR A 215 -100.44 7.83 -62.44
C THR A 215 -101.69 6.95 -62.35
N VAL A 216 -102.03 6.44 -61.16
CA VAL A 216 -103.24 5.66 -60.93
C VAL A 216 -104.48 6.55 -60.98
N ASP A 217 -104.41 7.75 -60.43
CA ASP A 217 -105.52 8.72 -60.49
C ASP A 217 -105.77 9.19 -61.93
N GLU A 218 -104.72 9.47 -62.70
CA GLU A 218 -104.82 9.76 -64.15
C GLU A 218 -105.49 8.61 -64.92
N LEU A 219 -105.07 7.37 -64.67
CA LEU A 219 -105.64 6.19 -65.31
C LEU A 219 -107.10 5.94 -64.93
N ARG A 220 -107.46 6.17 -63.66
CA ARG A 220 -108.86 6.06 -63.21
C ARG A 220 -109.74 7.07 -63.91
N ALA A 221 -109.31 8.33 -63.98
CA ALA A 221 -110.06 9.37 -64.70
C ALA A 221 -110.21 9.01 -66.19
N ALA A 222 -109.14 8.58 -66.86
CA ALA A 222 -109.20 8.15 -68.25
C ALA A 222 -110.08 6.90 -68.47
N ALA A 223 -110.12 5.98 -67.49
CA ALA A 223 -110.98 4.81 -67.52
C ALA A 223 -112.47 5.14 -67.37
N GLU A 224 -112.80 6.12 -66.52
CA GLU A 224 -114.16 6.64 -66.37
C GLU A 224 -114.67 7.29 -67.68
N ASP A 225 -113.80 8.02 -68.37
CA ASP A 225 -114.11 8.65 -69.67
C ASP A 225 -114.00 7.69 -70.87
N GLY A 226 -113.50 6.46 -70.66
CA GLY A 226 -113.30 5.45 -71.71
C GLY A 226 -112.16 5.75 -72.69
N VAL A 227 -111.22 6.63 -72.34
CA VAL A 227 -110.11 7.10 -73.19
C VAL A 227 -108.76 6.51 -72.74
N THR A 228 -108.76 5.32 -72.15
CA THR A 228 -107.51 4.63 -71.76
C THR A 228 -106.71 4.19 -72.98
N ASP A 229 -105.42 4.54 -73.02
CA ASP A 229 -104.48 4.10 -74.05
C ASP A 229 -103.38 3.18 -73.50
N ALA A 230 -102.61 2.59 -74.40
CA ALA A 230 -101.51 1.68 -74.06
C ALA A 230 -100.36 2.40 -73.32
N ASP A 231 -100.14 3.69 -73.61
CA ASP A 231 -99.04 4.47 -73.02
C ASP A 231 -99.31 4.83 -71.56
N MET A 232 -100.56 5.12 -71.20
CA MET A 232 -101.01 5.32 -69.82
C MET A 232 -100.82 4.04 -68.99
N LEU A 233 -101.21 2.88 -69.52
CA LEU A 233 -100.98 1.58 -68.90
C LEU A 233 -99.48 1.30 -68.71
N ASN A 234 -98.67 1.57 -69.72
CA ASN A 234 -97.21 1.46 -69.64
C ASN A 234 -96.62 2.41 -68.58
N ARG A 235 -97.14 3.63 -68.46
CA ARG A 235 -96.71 4.60 -67.44
C ARG A 235 -97.03 4.16 -66.02
N ALA A 236 -98.23 3.63 -65.75
CA ALA A 236 -98.54 3.12 -64.41
C ALA A 236 -97.77 1.86 -64.05
N THR A 237 -97.63 0.92 -64.99
CA THR A 237 -96.83 -0.29 -64.73
C THR A 237 -95.37 0.06 -64.47
N ALA A 238 -94.81 1.05 -65.17
CA ALA A 238 -93.49 1.60 -64.86
C ALA A 238 -93.43 2.26 -63.48
N ALA A 239 -94.45 3.05 -63.10
CA ALA A 239 -94.52 3.68 -61.78
C ALA A 239 -94.69 2.64 -60.64
N GLU A 240 -95.43 1.55 -60.87
CA GLU A 240 -95.62 0.45 -59.93
C GLU A 240 -94.30 -0.34 -59.75
N LEU A 241 -93.60 -0.60 -60.84
CA LEU A 241 -92.28 -1.22 -60.80
C LEU A 241 -91.28 -0.34 -60.04
N GLU A 242 -91.32 0.98 -60.23
CA GLU A 242 -90.44 1.91 -59.51
C GLU A 242 -90.79 2.02 -58.03
N ALA A 243 -92.09 2.08 -57.68
CA ALA A 243 -92.53 2.10 -56.28
C ALA A 243 -92.16 0.80 -55.54
N THR A 244 -92.31 -0.36 -56.19
CA THR A 244 -91.90 -1.66 -55.60
C THR A 244 -90.39 -1.79 -55.46
N ARG A 245 -89.61 -1.25 -56.40
CA ARG A 245 -88.14 -1.16 -56.28
C ARG A 245 -87.72 -0.25 -55.13
N ALA A 246 -88.33 0.93 -55.03
CA ALA A 246 -88.06 1.86 -53.94
C ALA A 246 -88.43 1.28 -52.57
N ALA A 247 -89.53 0.53 -52.48
CA ALA A 247 -89.94 -0.15 -51.25
C ALA A 247 -88.89 -1.19 -50.82
N ARG A 248 -88.48 -2.06 -51.75
CA ARG A 248 -87.43 -3.06 -51.48
C ARG A 248 -86.08 -2.43 -51.11
N ALA A 249 -85.73 -1.30 -51.72
CA ALA A 249 -84.51 -0.57 -51.38
C ALA A 249 -84.57 0.01 -49.96
N SER A 250 -85.71 0.60 -49.57
CA SER A 250 -85.94 1.08 -48.20
C SER A 250 -85.87 -0.07 -47.18
N ASP A 251 -86.57 -1.18 -47.44
CA ASP A 251 -86.56 -2.35 -46.55
C ASP A 251 -85.14 -2.92 -46.38
N ALA A 252 -84.36 -2.98 -47.47
CA ALA A 252 -82.97 -3.41 -47.41
C ALA A 252 -82.08 -2.43 -46.62
N ALA A 253 -82.26 -1.11 -46.81
CA ALA A 253 -81.53 -0.09 -46.06
C ALA A 253 -81.85 -0.12 -44.56
N GLU A 254 -83.13 -0.31 -44.19
CA GLU A 254 -83.56 -0.50 -42.80
C GLU A 254 -82.94 -1.75 -42.18
N ALA A 255 -82.99 -2.89 -42.88
CA ALA A 255 -82.38 -4.13 -42.41
C ALA A 255 -80.86 -3.98 -42.21
N HIS A 256 -80.17 -3.32 -43.14
CA HIS A 256 -78.73 -3.04 -43.00
C HIS A 256 -78.43 -2.09 -41.84
N ALA A 257 -79.24 -1.05 -41.61
CA ALA A 257 -79.07 -0.13 -40.49
C ALA A 257 -79.28 -0.81 -39.13
N VAL A 258 -80.26 -1.72 -39.04
CA VAL A 258 -80.50 -2.54 -37.84
C VAL A 258 -79.34 -3.51 -37.61
N LEU A 259 -78.90 -4.24 -38.64
CA LEU A 259 -77.76 -5.15 -38.53
C LEU A 259 -76.48 -4.42 -38.10
N ALA A 260 -76.18 -3.27 -38.70
CA ALA A 260 -75.03 -2.46 -38.33
C ALA A 260 -75.05 -1.98 -36.86
N ARG A 261 -76.22 -1.92 -36.23
CA ARG A 261 -76.37 -1.57 -34.81
C ARG A 261 -76.35 -2.77 -33.87
N LEU A 262 -76.80 -3.93 -34.34
CA LEU A 262 -76.79 -5.18 -33.57
C LEU A 262 -75.43 -5.87 -33.59
N GLU A 263 -74.68 -5.77 -34.68
CA GLU A 263 -73.36 -6.39 -34.84
C GLU A 263 -72.38 -6.05 -33.69
N PRO A 264 -72.16 -4.77 -33.30
CA PRO A 264 -71.31 -4.46 -32.16
C PRO A 264 -71.86 -4.99 -30.83
N LEU A 265 -73.19 -5.01 -30.63
CA LEU A 265 -73.78 -5.54 -29.39
C LEU A 265 -73.60 -7.06 -29.27
N LEU A 266 -73.63 -7.77 -30.41
CA LEU A 266 -73.42 -9.21 -30.47
C LEU A 266 -71.95 -9.59 -30.28
N THR A 267 -71.01 -8.81 -30.85
CA THR A 267 -69.58 -9.04 -30.63
C THR A 267 -69.19 -8.77 -29.18
N HIS A 268 -69.72 -7.72 -28.55
CA HIS A 268 -69.52 -7.47 -27.13
C HIS A 268 -70.13 -8.56 -26.23
N ALA A 269 -71.31 -9.10 -26.57
CA ALA A 269 -71.93 -10.20 -25.83
C ALA A 269 -71.12 -11.51 -25.92
N ASN A 270 -70.60 -11.85 -27.11
CA ASN A 270 -69.74 -13.03 -27.30
C ASN A 270 -68.40 -12.93 -26.55
N LEU A 271 -67.84 -11.72 -26.44
CA LEU A 271 -66.61 -11.48 -25.66
C LEU A 271 -66.86 -11.66 -24.16
N ALA A 272 -68.01 -11.23 -23.65
CA ALA A 272 -68.38 -11.37 -22.24
C ALA A 272 -68.71 -12.82 -21.83
N GLU A 273 -69.23 -13.64 -22.74
CA GLU A 273 -69.45 -15.08 -22.47
C GLU A 273 -68.16 -15.92 -22.57
N GLY A 274 -67.16 -15.47 -23.35
CA GLY A 274 -65.88 -16.17 -23.52
C GLY A 274 -64.85 -15.97 -22.39
N GLU A 275 -65.06 -15.04 -21.46
CA GLU A 275 -64.18 -14.79 -20.30
C GLU A 275 -64.51 -15.65 -19.05
N VAL A 276 -65.49 -16.55 -19.14
CA VAL A 276 -65.96 -17.38 -18.00
C VAL A 276 -65.55 -18.87 -18.10
N GLU A 277 -64.77 -19.28 -19.11
CA GLU A 277 -64.14 -20.62 -19.18
C GLU A 277 -62.62 -20.56 -18.90
#